data_AF-A0A2U1ARE8-F1
#
_entry.id   AF-A0A2U1ARE8-F1
#
_cell.length_a   1.000
_cell.length_b   1.000
_cell.length_c   1.000
_cell.angle_alpha   90.00
_cell.angle_beta   90.00
_cell.angle_gamma   90.00
#
_symmetry.space_group_name_H-M   'P 1'
#
loop_
_entity.id
_entity.type
_entity.pdbx_description
1 polymer ?
#
loop_
_entity_poly.entity_id
_entity_poly.type
_entity_poly.pdbx_seq_one_letter_code
_entity_poly.pdbx_strand_id
1 'polypeptide(L)'
;MLLKTIRKKKIWQVAIGIGLAIGCNAGEPSRTSFTFQADELAAANAGMTKKSVEAGSRKTPVWIFDGKRGKTAVSGKCEGIPAGYKGMQVEIAVLSVADETVSDFEDVYRVRLVQKHPESGEVVTKFSGPPVRTRLTGRPMESRTILLESCCPVKPDLPISFSIERCAGDFGDTFKHDTGLVSATFTPVRESIIPFTVESRPGYNSWPMMQADGNKLVCTYSRGSAHVTSEPKRNVYVRSSVDFGKTWSPEAIVTADTVYGEVPIGKGLDENGKLLFWVRRQGIGERRHDLYRTADGVHFEYVVMPDLDPVPMQITDVFHVPTVGLMALWFTGNYGAEKLNAWGTLVSRDNGNTWTQYTVEDALPHKEWMTEPSAVYLGDGRIFAVGRIEYSPDSAERAQFQMESDDYGKTWKRSKTNITDVMMSTPSLIYDRETGLVSNYYYQRGRGMLKRRVAKIDEIWGKPLAWPDPEIIVFGDSATVDAGNVNATAIGRKHYLAYYSGETPNTSVLVAAVPAPATERRQK
;
A
#
# COMPACT_ATOMS: atom_id res chain seq x y z
N MET A 1 -43.15 -62.52 -46.91
CA MET A 1 -43.28 -61.57 -48.04
C MET A 1 -42.06 -60.66 -48.02
N LEU A 2 -41.25 -60.75 -49.08
CA LEU A 2 -40.00 -60.01 -49.30
C LEU A 2 -40.22 -58.50 -49.51
N LEU A 3 -39.25 -57.67 -49.09
CA LEU A 3 -38.41 -56.72 -49.88
C LEU A 3 -37.89 -55.62 -48.93
N LYS A 4 -36.60 -55.66 -48.50
CA LYS A 4 -35.35 -55.20 -49.16
C LYS A 4 -34.99 -53.70 -48.91
N THR A 5 -34.10 -53.52 -47.94
CA THR A 5 -32.76 -52.87 -48.01
C THR A 5 -32.56 -51.56 -48.80
N ILE A 6 -31.91 -50.55 -48.19
CA ILE A 6 -30.63 -49.93 -48.63
C ILE A 6 -30.05 -48.96 -47.57
N ARG A 7 -28.71 -48.97 -47.50
CA ARG A 7 -27.74 -48.38 -46.54
C ARG A 7 -27.45 -46.89 -46.74
N LYS A 8 -26.91 -46.23 -45.68
CA LYS A 8 -25.60 -45.49 -45.57
C LYS A 8 -25.63 -44.59 -44.32
N LYS A 9 -24.55 -44.12 -43.66
CA LYS A 9 -23.20 -44.59 -43.25
C LYS A 9 -22.59 -43.40 -42.42
N LYS A 10 -21.74 -43.70 -41.42
CA LYS A 10 -20.71 -42.85 -40.72
C LYS A 10 -21.21 -41.90 -39.61
N ILE A 11 -20.91 -42.12 -38.32
CA ILE A 11 -19.64 -42.05 -37.55
C ILE A 11 -19.11 -40.61 -37.42
N TRP A 12 -19.13 -40.07 -36.20
CA TRP A 12 -17.98 -39.45 -35.52
C TRP A 12 -18.06 -39.71 -34.01
N GLN A 13 -17.01 -40.33 -33.48
CA GLN A 13 -16.73 -40.51 -32.06
C GLN A 13 -16.22 -39.19 -31.48
N VAL A 14 -16.68 -38.80 -30.29
CA VAL A 14 -15.92 -37.92 -29.39
C VAL A 14 -15.70 -38.70 -28.10
N ALA A 15 -14.44 -39.03 -27.86
CA ALA A 15 -13.98 -39.65 -26.62
C ALA A 15 -14.04 -38.62 -25.50
N ILE A 16 -14.82 -38.91 -24.46
CA ILE A 16 -14.74 -38.23 -23.17
C ILE A 16 -13.61 -38.91 -22.40
N GLY A 17 -12.44 -38.29 -22.42
CA GLY A 17 -11.34 -38.66 -21.53
C GLY A 17 -11.61 -38.10 -20.13
N ILE A 18 -12.07 -38.96 -19.23
CA ILE A 18 -12.06 -38.69 -17.78
C ILE A 18 -10.60 -38.86 -17.32
N GLY A 19 -9.86 -37.75 -17.30
CA GLY A 19 -8.59 -37.68 -16.59
C GLY A 19 -8.84 -37.47 -15.10
N LEU A 20 -8.86 -38.55 -14.33
CA LEU A 20 -8.68 -38.52 -12.89
C LEU A 20 -7.26 -38.01 -12.60
N ALA A 21 -7.13 -36.70 -12.39
CA ALA A 21 -5.95 -36.14 -11.74
C ALA A 21 -6.02 -36.53 -10.25
N ILE A 22 -5.39 -37.65 -9.91
CA ILE A 22 -5.00 -37.95 -8.54
C ILE A 22 -3.92 -36.93 -8.19
N GLY A 23 -4.35 -35.79 -7.66
CA GLY A 23 -3.46 -34.86 -6.99
C GLY A 23 -2.93 -35.55 -5.74
N CYS A 24 -1.68 -36.02 -5.79
CA CYS A 24 -0.93 -36.32 -4.59
C CYS A 24 -0.88 -35.04 -3.75
N ASN A 25 -1.70 -34.98 -2.70
CA ASN A 25 -1.50 -34.08 -1.56
C ASN A 25 -0.17 -34.47 -0.90
N ALA A 26 0.94 -33.93 -1.41
CA ALA A 26 2.13 -33.75 -0.60
C ALA A 26 1.71 -32.78 0.51
N GLY A 27 1.64 -33.26 1.75
CA GLY A 27 1.19 -32.49 2.90
C GLY A 27 1.87 -31.13 2.95
N GLU A 28 1.08 -30.07 3.10
CA GLU A 28 1.61 -28.73 3.35
C GLU A 28 2.53 -28.79 4.57
N PRO A 29 3.80 -28.34 4.48
CA PRO A 29 4.61 -28.15 5.67
C PRO A 29 3.85 -27.20 6.60
N SER A 30 3.55 -27.68 7.81
CA SER A 30 2.80 -26.95 8.82
C SER A 30 3.36 -25.54 8.99
N ARG A 31 2.45 -24.58 9.15
CA ARG A 31 2.70 -23.18 9.49
C ARG A 31 3.29 -23.10 10.91
N THR A 32 4.52 -23.54 11.11
CA THR A 32 5.13 -23.53 12.44
C THR A 32 5.69 -22.13 12.68
N SER A 33 4.87 -21.27 13.28
CA SER A 33 5.35 -20.01 13.86
C SER A 33 6.29 -20.31 15.03
N PHE A 34 7.40 -19.58 15.13
CA PHE A 34 8.33 -19.68 16.26
C PHE A 34 7.98 -18.60 17.27
N THR A 35 7.64 -18.97 18.50
CA THR A 35 7.39 -17.99 19.57
C THR A 35 8.44 -18.16 20.65
N PHE A 36 9.15 -17.07 20.93
CA PHE A 36 10.15 -16.98 21.98
C PHE A 36 9.54 -16.23 23.16
N GLN A 37 9.39 -16.91 24.29
CA GLN A 37 9.03 -16.28 25.55
C GLN A 37 10.22 -15.49 26.10
N ALA A 38 9.97 -14.56 27.03
CA ALA A 38 11.02 -13.75 27.65
C ALA A 38 12.20 -14.56 28.22
N ASP A 39 11.96 -15.79 28.68
CA ASP A 39 13.00 -16.69 29.22
C ASP A 39 13.93 -17.30 28.16
N GLU A 40 13.48 -17.35 26.90
CA GLU A 40 14.24 -17.86 25.75
C GLU A 40 15.04 -16.74 25.04
N LEU A 41 14.86 -15.50 25.50
CA LEU A 41 15.48 -14.31 24.98
C LEU A 41 16.62 -13.81 25.89
N ALA A 42 17.56 -13.07 25.31
CA ALA A 42 18.73 -12.53 26.01
C ALA A 42 18.82 -11.01 25.88
N ALA A 43 19.41 -10.35 26.88
CA ALA A 43 19.77 -8.94 26.81
C ALA A 43 20.69 -8.68 25.61
N ALA A 44 20.32 -7.76 24.70
CA ALA A 44 21.19 -7.34 23.62
C ALA A 44 22.19 -6.24 24.05
N ASN A 45 21.81 -5.47 25.08
CA ASN A 45 22.59 -4.34 25.58
C ASN A 45 22.81 -4.49 27.10
N ALA A 46 23.90 -3.92 27.62
CA ALA A 46 24.16 -3.90 29.06
C ALA A 46 23.07 -3.13 29.83
N GLY A 47 22.71 -3.61 31.02
CA GLY A 47 21.73 -2.96 31.89
C GLY A 47 20.25 -3.32 31.63
N MET A 48 19.97 -4.18 30.64
CA MET A 48 18.64 -4.77 30.48
C MET A 48 18.28 -5.63 31.70
N THR A 49 17.05 -5.51 32.19
CA THR A 49 16.56 -6.30 33.33
C THR A 49 15.36 -7.15 32.93
N LYS A 50 15.34 -8.40 33.41
CA LYS A 50 14.18 -9.29 33.32
C LYS A 50 13.48 -9.31 34.66
N LYS A 51 12.16 -9.12 34.68
CA LYS A 51 11.33 -9.11 35.89
C LYS A 51 10.12 -10.02 35.72
N SER A 52 9.58 -10.51 36.81
CA SER A 52 8.23 -11.10 36.82
C SER A 52 7.23 -10.00 37.14
N VAL A 53 6.31 -9.73 36.22
CA VAL A 53 5.22 -8.76 36.41
C VAL A 53 3.93 -9.50 36.71
N GLU A 54 3.19 -9.04 37.71
CA GLU A 54 1.86 -9.57 38.05
C GLU A 54 0.82 -8.90 37.16
N ALA A 55 0.28 -9.65 36.20
CA ALA A 55 -0.82 -9.21 35.34
C ALA A 55 -2.05 -10.06 35.70
N GLY A 56 -2.92 -9.53 36.56
CA GLY A 56 -4.03 -10.31 37.16
C GLY A 56 -3.51 -11.40 38.10
N SER A 57 -3.95 -12.65 37.92
CA SER A 57 -3.53 -13.79 38.76
C SER A 57 -2.27 -14.52 38.25
N ARG A 58 -1.62 -14.02 37.19
CA ARG A 58 -0.49 -14.68 36.53
C ARG A 58 0.79 -13.85 36.66
N LYS A 59 1.88 -14.50 37.06
CA LYS A 59 3.24 -13.95 36.98
C LYS A 59 3.78 -14.18 35.58
N THR A 60 4.10 -13.10 34.89
CA THR A 60 4.61 -13.14 33.51
C THR A 60 6.04 -12.61 33.48
N PRO A 61 7.04 -13.42 33.07
CA PRO A 61 8.40 -12.92 32.88
C PRO A 61 8.42 -11.94 31.71
N VAL A 62 9.06 -10.79 31.90
CA VAL A 62 9.22 -9.77 30.87
C VAL A 62 10.60 -9.15 30.89
N TRP A 63 11.10 -8.78 29.72
CA TRP A 63 12.26 -7.90 29.60
C TRP A 63 11.81 -6.44 29.66
N ILE A 64 12.43 -5.65 30.54
CA ILE A 64 12.08 -4.25 30.74
C ILE A 64 12.78 -3.37 29.70
N PHE A 65 11.98 -2.68 28.89
CA PHE A 65 12.40 -1.59 28.04
C PHE A 65 12.20 -0.26 28.75
N ASP A 66 13.29 0.46 28.97
CA ASP A 66 13.32 1.76 29.62
C ASP A 66 12.74 2.84 28.68
N GLY A 67 11.76 3.59 29.15
CA GLY A 67 11.10 4.65 28.37
C GLY A 67 11.84 5.98 28.31
N LYS A 68 12.94 6.13 29.06
CA LYS A 68 13.77 7.34 29.15
C LYS A 68 15.15 7.15 28.53
N ARG A 69 15.69 5.92 28.52
CA ARG A 69 16.99 5.58 27.90
C ARG A 69 16.82 5.16 26.46
N GLY A 70 17.55 5.79 25.54
CA GLY A 70 17.33 5.67 24.10
C GLY A 70 17.66 4.32 23.43
N LYS A 71 18.31 3.35 24.11
CA LYS A 71 18.70 2.07 23.48
C LYS A 71 18.55 0.86 24.41
N THR A 72 17.32 0.38 24.55
CA THR A 72 17.02 -0.90 25.20
C THR A 72 16.62 -1.94 24.15
N ALA A 73 17.28 -3.09 24.17
CA ALA A 73 17.12 -4.12 23.17
C ALA A 73 17.23 -5.53 23.77
N VAL A 74 16.42 -6.44 23.25
CA VAL A 74 16.42 -7.87 23.56
C VAL A 74 16.74 -8.62 22.29
N SER A 75 17.48 -9.72 22.38
CA SER A 75 17.92 -10.52 21.24
C SER A 75 17.53 -11.99 21.39
N GLY A 76 17.47 -12.66 20.25
CA GLY A 76 17.25 -14.10 20.18
C GLY A 76 17.78 -14.66 18.87
N LYS A 77 17.61 -15.97 18.71
CA LYS A 77 17.98 -16.70 17.50
C LYS A 77 16.85 -17.61 17.09
N CYS A 78 16.54 -17.61 15.81
CA CYS A 78 15.60 -18.51 15.17
C CYS A 78 16.34 -19.36 14.15
N GLU A 79 15.89 -20.60 13.94
CA GLU A 79 16.32 -21.39 12.81
C GLU A 79 15.94 -20.71 11.49
N GLY A 80 16.57 -21.11 10.39
CA GLY A 80 16.21 -20.63 9.06
C GLY A 80 14.80 -21.06 8.67
N ILE A 81 14.24 -20.40 7.66
CA ILE A 81 12.96 -20.81 7.07
C ILE A 81 13.20 -21.77 5.91
N PRO A 82 12.28 -22.70 5.63
CA PRO A 82 12.37 -23.57 4.45
C PRO A 82 12.39 -22.78 3.15
N ALA A 83 12.87 -23.40 2.07
CA ALA A 83 12.71 -22.88 0.72
C ALA A 83 11.22 -22.66 0.36
N GLY A 84 10.95 -21.68 -0.51
CA GLY A 84 9.60 -21.36 -0.99
C GLY A 84 8.86 -20.29 -0.19
N TYR A 85 9.42 -19.84 0.95
CA TYR A 85 8.95 -18.66 1.66
C TYR A 85 9.71 -17.40 1.20
N LYS A 86 9.04 -16.25 1.23
CA LYS A 86 9.59 -14.95 0.81
C LYS A 86 10.29 -14.21 1.95
N GLY A 87 9.97 -14.56 3.19
CA GLY A 87 10.57 -13.96 4.36
C GLY A 87 9.85 -14.30 5.65
N MET A 88 10.02 -13.45 6.65
CA MET A 88 9.55 -13.68 8.03
C MET A 88 8.74 -12.50 8.56
N GLN A 89 7.48 -12.74 8.91
CA GLN A 89 6.68 -11.80 9.69
C GLN A 89 7.16 -11.78 11.14
N VAL A 90 7.18 -10.62 11.78
CA VAL A 90 7.62 -10.47 13.18
C VAL A 90 6.57 -9.72 13.99
N GLU A 91 6.07 -10.37 15.04
CA GLU A 91 5.14 -9.82 16.01
C GLU A 91 5.77 -9.86 17.41
N ILE A 92 5.41 -8.92 18.26
CA ILE A 92 5.77 -8.93 19.68
C ILE A 92 4.54 -8.80 20.56
N ALA A 93 4.58 -9.39 21.74
CA ALA A 93 3.64 -9.09 22.80
C ALA A 93 4.33 -8.20 23.83
N VAL A 94 3.73 -7.04 24.14
CA VAL A 94 4.22 -6.09 25.14
C VAL A 94 3.15 -5.81 26.19
N LEU A 95 3.56 -5.37 27.38
CA LEU A 95 2.66 -4.85 28.40
C LEU A 95 3.19 -3.53 28.98
N SER A 96 2.30 -2.64 29.43
CA SER A 96 2.69 -1.48 30.23
C SER A 96 3.05 -1.93 31.63
N VAL A 97 4.20 -1.52 32.16
CA VAL A 97 4.65 -1.82 33.54
C VAL A 97 4.33 -0.65 34.48
N ALA A 98 3.68 0.41 33.99
CA ALA A 98 3.22 1.53 34.82
C ALA A 98 1.78 1.32 35.29
N ASP A 99 1.50 1.72 36.53
CA ASP A 99 0.15 1.66 37.14
C ASP A 99 -0.79 2.78 36.64
N GLU A 100 -0.30 3.66 35.76
CA GLU A 100 -1.06 4.80 35.26
C GLU A 100 -1.87 4.43 34.00
N THR A 101 -3.09 4.97 33.91
CA THR A 101 -3.94 4.91 32.71
C THR A 101 -3.39 5.87 31.66
N VAL A 102 -2.92 5.36 30.53
CA VAL A 102 -2.07 6.12 29.59
C VAL A 102 -2.52 6.00 28.13
N SER A 103 -3.82 5.92 27.87
CA SER A 103 -4.34 5.72 26.51
C SER A 103 -3.91 6.77 25.50
N ASP A 104 -3.50 7.97 25.93
CA ASP A 104 -3.09 9.05 25.02
C ASP A 104 -1.59 9.02 24.68
N PHE A 105 -0.86 8.07 25.25
CA PHE A 105 0.55 7.88 24.98
C PHE A 105 0.78 6.79 23.94
N GLU A 106 1.98 6.81 23.40
CA GLU A 106 2.45 5.93 22.36
C GLU A 106 3.83 5.38 22.71
N ASP A 107 4.07 4.14 22.33
CA ASP A 107 5.39 3.53 22.36
C ASP A 107 5.82 3.04 20.98
N VAL A 108 7.13 3.04 20.75
CA VAL A 108 7.71 2.73 19.44
C VAL A 108 8.69 1.58 19.53
N TYR A 109 8.52 0.60 18.66
CA TYR A 109 9.38 -0.58 18.58
C TYR A 109 9.89 -0.81 17.17
N ARG A 110 10.96 -1.58 17.05
CA ARG A 110 11.43 -2.10 15.75
C ARG A 110 12.13 -3.44 15.92
N VAL A 111 12.17 -4.20 14.83
CA VAL A 111 12.97 -5.41 14.71
C VAL A 111 14.22 -5.14 13.85
N ARG A 112 15.35 -5.76 14.23
CA ARG A 112 16.51 -5.93 13.35
C ARG A 112 16.83 -7.40 13.21
N LEU A 113 17.34 -7.77 12.04
CA LEU A 113 17.72 -9.15 11.72
C LEU A 113 19.08 -9.20 11.04
N VAL A 114 19.82 -10.25 11.33
CA VAL A 114 21.09 -10.57 10.68
C VAL A 114 21.14 -12.06 10.39
N GLN A 115 21.48 -12.43 9.16
CA GLN A 115 21.86 -13.80 8.79
C GLN A 115 23.33 -13.80 8.39
N LYS A 116 24.06 -14.80 8.86
CA LYS A 116 25.46 -15.02 8.52
C LYS A 116 25.64 -16.40 7.90
N HIS A 117 26.56 -16.53 6.96
CA HIS A 117 26.96 -17.85 6.48
C HIS A 117 27.58 -18.65 7.66
N PRO A 118 27.17 -19.90 7.91
CA PRO A 118 27.61 -20.64 9.10
C PRO A 118 29.13 -20.85 9.15
N GLU A 119 29.76 -21.09 8.00
CA GLU A 119 31.20 -21.39 7.92
C GLU A 119 32.07 -20.13 7.88
N SER A 120 31.84 -19.21 6.93
CA SER A 120 32.66 -18.00 6.77
C SER A 120 32.33 -16.88 7.77
N GLY A 121 31.15 -16.92 8.41
CA GLY A 121 30.67 -15.84 9.26
C GLY A 121 30.27 -14.56 8.51
N GLU A 122 30.34 -14.56 7.18
CA GLU A 122 29.98 -13.44 6.31
C GLU A 122 28.52 -13.05 6.49
N VAL A 123 28.23 -11.75 6.55
CA VAL A 123 26.85 -11.25 6.66
C VAL A 123 26.16 -11.36 5.30
N VAL A 124 25.19 -12.27 5.20
CA VAL A 124 24.41 -12.51 3.98
C VAL A 124 23.18 -11.59 3.93
N THR A 125 22.61 -11.28 5.09
CA THR A 125 21.44 -10.40 5.17
C THR A 125 21.55 -9.55 6.43
N LYS A 126 21.28 -8.25 6.27
CA LYS A 126 21.16 -7.29 7.36
C LYS A 126 19.91 -6.47 7.12
N PHE A 127 19.00 -6.51 8.08
CA PHE A 127 17.70 -5.86 7.98
C PHE A 127 17.43 -4.99 9.21
N SER A 128 16.81 -3.85 8.96
CA SER A 128 16.21 -2.97 9.97
C SER A 128 14.79 -2.68 9.53
N GLY A 129 13.82 -3.04 10.37
CA GLY A 129 12.42 -2.69 10.17
C GLY A 129 12.17 -1.19 10.39
N PRO A 130 11.08 -0.66 9.84
CA PRO A 130 10.61 0.68 10.18
C PRO A 130 10.24 0.74 11.67
N PRO A 131 10.31 1.93 12.29
CA PRO A 131 9.74 2.13 13.62
C PRO A 131 8.22 1.96 13.56
N VAL A 132 7.68 1.12 14.44
CA VAL A 132 6.24 0.90 14.58
C VAL A 132 5.78 1.58 15.85
N ARG A 133 4.98 2.63 15.69
CA ARG A 133 4.34 3.38 16.77
C ARG A 133 2.97 2.79 17.08
N THR A 134 2.63 2.64 18.36
CA THR A 134 1.34 2.09 18.76
C THR A 134 0.75 2.87 19.92
N ARG A 135 -0.58 3.05 19.93
CA ARG A 135 -1.30 3.68 21.03
C ARG A 135 -1.44 2.72 22.20
N LEU A 136 -1.11 3.16 23.42
CA LEU A 136 -1.30 2.35 24.62
C LEU A 136 -2.78 2.10 24.89
N THR A 137 -3.10 0.96 25.52
CA THR A 137 -4.46 0.75 26.02
C THR A 137 -4.68 1.60 27.28
N GLY A 138 -5.94 1.90 27.58
CA GLY A 138 -6.30 2.66 28.78
C GLY A 138 -6.17 1.87 30.08
N ARG A 139 -5.70 0.61 30.06
CA ARG A 139 -5.63 -0.27 31.24
C ARG A 139 -4.18 -0.63 31.55
N PRO A 140 -3.70 -0.41 32.79
CA PRO A 140 -2.40 -0.90 33.24
C PRO A 140 -2.25 -2.41 33.02
N MET A 141 -1.03 -2.88 32.75
CA MET A 141 -0.68 -4.31 32.66
C MET A 141 -1.43 -5.10 31.58
N GLU A 142 -2.17 -4.45 30.68
CA GLU A 142 -2.81 -5.11 29.56
C GLU A 142 -1.79 -5.40 28.45
N SER A 143 -1.77 -6.66 27.98
CA SER A 143 -0.88 -7.06 26.90
C SER A 143 -1.43 -6.65 25.54
N ARG A 144 -0.55 -6.18 24.66
CA ARG A 144 -0.83 -5.83 23.27
C ARG A 144 0.09 -6.62 22.35
N THR A 145 -0.48 -7.20 21.29
CA THR A 145 0.30 -7.73 20.18
C THR A 145 0.57 -6.61 19.17
N ILE A 146 1.82 -6.49 18.74
CA ILE A 146 2.29 -5.47 17.79
C ILE A 146 3.01 -6.17 16.66
N LEU A 147 2.53 -5.96 15.43
CA LEU A 147 3.26 -6.35 14.22
C LEU A 147 4.40 -5.36 13.96
N LEU A 148 5.64 -5.82 14.03
CA LEU A 148 6.83 -5.00 13.76
C LEU A 148 7.19 -4.94 12.28
N GLU A 149 7.00 -6.05 11.56
CA GLU A 149 7.21 -6.12 10.12
C GLU A 149 6.40 -7.27 9.52
N SER A 150 5.71 -7.00 8.41
CA SER A 150 4.85 -7.98 7.75
C SER A 150 5.64 -9.03 6.99
N CYS A 151 6.85 -8.70 6.50
CA CYS A 151 7.77 -9.66 5.92
C CYS A 151 9.20 -9.10 5.86
N CYS A 152 10.06 -9.59 6.74
CA CYS A 152 11.49 -9.34 6.68
C CYS A 152 12.13 -10.23 5.60
N PRO A 153 12.97 -9.69 4.70
CA PRO A 153 13.70 -10.50 3.74
C PRO A 153 14.69 -11.39 4.50
N VAL A 154 14.62 -12.69 4.28
CA VAL A 154 15.58 -13.67 4.80
C VAL A 154 15.90 -14.70 3.72
N LYS A 155 17.12 -15.22 3.73
CA LYS A 155 17.52 -16.37 2.91
C LYS A 155 17.05 -17.66 3.57
N PRO A 156 16.48 -18.61 2.80
CA PRO A 156 16.15 -19.93 3.30
C PRO A 156 17.36 -20.62 3.96
N ASP A 157 17.07 -21.50 4.92
CA ASP A 157 18.02 -22.41 5.60
C ASP A 157 19.15 -21.74 6.42
N LEU A 158 19.33 -20.42 6.32
CA LEU A 158 20.30 -19.69 7.14
C LEU A 158 19.69 -19.28 8.50
N PRO A 159 20.39 -19.53 9.63
CA PRO A 159 19.94 -19.10 10.95
C PRO A 159 19.74 -17.58 11.02
N ILE A 160 18.71 -17.16 11.76
CA ILE A 160 18.31 -15.77 11.91
C ILE A 160 18.67 -15.31 13.33
N SER A 161 19.57 -14.33 13.44
CA SER A 161 19.76 -13.58 14.70
C SER A 161 18.92 -12.32 14.67
N PHE A 162 18.18 -12.04 15.74
CA PHE A 162 17.28 -10.89 15.80
C PHE A 162 17.50 -10.03 17.04
N SER A 163 17.15 -8.75 16.93
CA SER A 163 16.95 -7.87 18.08
C SER A 163 15.63 -7.12 17.98
N ILE A 164 14.93 -7.01 19.11
CA ILE A 164 13.74 -6.19 19.31
C ILE A 164 14.15 -4.98 20.15
N GLU A 165 13.89 -3.79 19.63
CA GLU A 165 14.32 -2.53 20.24
C GLU A 165 13.11 -1.66 20.55
N ARG A 166 13.10 -1.03 21.73
CA ARG A 166 12.25 0.14 21.97
C ARG A 166 12.99 1.40 21.51
N CYS A 167 12.31 2.26 20.77
CA CYS A 167 12.87 3.46 20.17
C CYS A 167 12.55 4.69 21.04
N ALA A 168 13.04 4.74 22.28
CA ALA A 168 12.62 5.76 23.25
C ALA A 168 12.97 7.23 22.88
N GLY A 169 13.84 7.42 21.90
CA GLY A 169 14.18 8.74 21.32
C GLY A 169 13.41 9.08 20.03
N ASP A 170 12.56 8.19 19.54
CA ASP A 170 11.71 8.45 18.38
C ASP A 170 10.62 9.47 18.75
N PHE A 171 10.25 10.33 17.80
CA PHE A 171 9.19 11.32 17.97
C PHE A 171 7.86 10.70 18.40
N GLY A 172 7.55 9.49 17.90
CA GLY A 172 6.33 8.77 18.23
C GLY A 172 6.34 8.11 19.61
N ASP A 173 7.48 7.97 20.29
CA ASP A 173 7.52 7.33 21.61
C ASP A 173 7.23 8.38 22.68
N THR A 174 5.95 8.69 22.91
CA THR A 174 5.52 9.70 23.88
C THR A 174 5.40 9.12 25.30
N PHE A 175 5.27 7.79 25.43
CA PHE A 175 5.21 7.10 26.71
C PHE A 175 6.60 6.99 27.32
N LYS A 176 6.90 7.74 28.40
CA LYS A 176 8.24 7.77 29.02
C LYS A 176 8.42 6.84 30.22
N HIS A 177 7.53 5.87 30.40
CA HIS A 177 7.63 4.84 31.44
C HIS A 177 8.02 3.49 30.84
N ASP A 178 8.40 2.55 31.70
CA ASP A 178 8.86 1.23 31.32
C ASP A 178 7.75 0.38 30.68
N THR A 179 8.14 -0.39 29.67
CA THR A 179 7.30 -1.42 29.05
C THR A 179 7.98 -2.78 29.16
N GLY A 180 7.19 -3.85 29.17
CA GLY A 180 7.68 -5.22 29.30
C GLY A 180 7.48 -5.98 28.00
N LEU A 181 8.56 -6.48 27.39
CA LEU A 181 8.47 -7.47 26.31
C LEU A 181 8.16 -8.85 26.90
N VAL A 182 7.02 -9.41 26.50
CA VAL A 182 6.53 -10.73 26.93
C VAL A 182 7.06 -11.82 26.01
N SER A 183 6.89 -11.66 24.70
CA SER A 183 7.28 -12.64 23.71
C SER A 183 7.54 -12.00 22.34
N ALA A 184 8.23 -12.73 21.47
CA ALA A 184 8.37 -12.41 20.06
C ALA A 184 7.98 -13.63 19.21
N THR A 185 7.13 -13.42 18.21
CA THR A 185 6.62 -14.46 17.32
C THR A 185 7.07 -14.19 15.89
N PHE A 186 7.59 -15.24 15.25
CA PHE A 186 8.13 -15.22 13.90
C PHE A 186 7.34 -16.19 13.02
N THR A 187 6.73 -15.69 11.96
CA THR A 187 5.87 -16.49 11.07
C THR A 187 6.38 -16.43 9.63
N PRO A 188 6.79 -17.56 9.02
CA PRO A 188 7.21 -17.58 7.63
C PRO A 188 6.09 -17.13 6.66
N VAL A 189 6.44 -16.29 5.69
CA VAL A 189 5.48 -15.67 4.75
C VAL A 189 5.63 -16.26 3.35
N ARG A 190 4.52 -16.67 2.74
CA ARG A 190 4.47 -17.14 1.35
C ARG A 190 3.89 -16.08 0.43
N GLU A 191 4.16 -16.24 -0.85
CA GLU A 191 3.49 -15.49 -1.91
C GLU A 191 2.01 -15.87 -1.98
N SER A 192 1.14 -14.87 -2.06
CA SER A 192 -0.32 -15.04 -2.01
C SER A 192 -0.98 -14.92 -3.39
N ILE A 193 -0.53 -13.99 -4.23
CA ILE A 193 -1.16 -13.68 -5.52
C ILE A 193 -0.09 -13.45 -6.58
N ILE A 194 -0.31 -14.05 -7.75
CA ILE A 194 0.49 -13.81 -8.95
C ILE A 194 -0.25 -12.76 -9.80
N PRO A 195 0.37 -11.62 -10.13
CA PRO A 195 -0.24 -10.58 -10.95
C PRO A 195 -0.28 -10.98 -12.43
N PHE A 196 -1.17 -10.36 -13.20
CA PHE A 196 -1.17 -10.44 -14.66
C PHE A 196 -0.37 -9.27 -15.26
N THR A 197 0.30 -9.52 -16.38
CA THR A 197 1.05 -8.48 -17.09
C THR A 197 0.14 -7.65 -17.98
N VAL A 198 0.15 -6.33 -17.77
CA VAL A 198 -0.47 -5.35 -18.68
C VAL A 198 0.51 -4.99 -19.79
N GLU A 199 1.77 -4.73 -19.42
CA GLU A 199 2.84 -4.34 -20.34
C GLU A 199 4.22 -4.74 -19.79
N SER A 200 5.09 -5.25 -20.65
CA SER A 200 6.46 -5.68 -20.32
C SER A 200 7.47 -5.50 -21.46
N ARG A 201 7.08 -4.81 -22.56
CA ARG A 201 8.01 -4.42 -23.62
C ARG A 201 9.15 -3.58 -23.06
N PRO A 202 10.35 -3.62 -23.66
CA PRO A 202 11.49 -2.83 -23.22
C PRO A 202 11.16 -1.35 -23.03
N GLY A 203 11.73 -0.75 -21.98
CA GLY A 203 11.49 0.63 -21.56
C GLY A 203 10.90 0.76 -20.17
N TYR A 204 10.85 2.00 -19.68
CA TYR A 204 10.39 2.34 -18.35
C TYR A 204 8.86 2.49 -18.30
N ASN A 205 8.15 1.37 -18.32
CA ASN A 205 6.69 1.32 -18.22
C ASN A 205 6.25 1.64 -16.78
N SER A 206 5.51 2.71 -16.57
CA SER A 206 5.35 3.31 -15.24
C SER A 206 4.09 4.17 -15.10
N TRP A 207 3.80 4.51 -13.84
CA TRP A 207 2.66 5.34 -13.42
C TRP A 207 1.30 4.86 -13.94
N PRO A 208 0.89 3.60 -13.70
CA PRO A 208 -0.38 3.13 -14.19
C PRO A 208 -1.56 3.81 -13.48
N MET A 209 -2.61 4.13 -14.24
CA MET A 209 -3.93 4.54 -13.74
C MET A 209 -4.97 3.59 -14.34
N MET A 210 -5.78 2.94 -13.51
CA MET A 210 -6.70 1.88 -13.93
C MET A 210 -8.12 2.11 -13.43
N GLN A 211 -9.05 2.30 -14.36
CA GLN A 211 -10.47 2.52 -14.06
C GLN A 211 -11.32 1.36 -14.60
N ALA A 212 -12.37 1.02 -13.87
CA ALA A 212 -13.36 0.06 -14.34
C ALA A 212 -14.45 0.78 -15.14
N ASP A 213 -14.87 0.15 -16.24
CA ASP A 213 -16.01 0.52 -17.09
C ASP A 213 -16.93 -0.70 -17.22
N GLY A 214 -17.94 -0.78 -16.35
CA GLY A 214 -18.74 -1.99 -16.18
C GLY A 214 -17.86 -3.20 -15.81
N ASN A 215 -17.81 -4.22 -16.69
CA ASN A 215 -16.98 -5.42 -16.52
C ASN A 215 -15.61 -5.34 -17.21
N LYS A 216 -15.28 -4.19 -17.81
CA LYS A 216 -14.02 -3.96 -18.51
C LYS A 216 -13.06 -3.16 -17.63
N LEU A 217 -11.78 -3.49 -17.68
CA LEU A 217 -10.71 -2.70 -17.09
C LEU A 217 -10.03 -1.87 -18.19
N VAL A 218 -9.71 -0.62 -17.89
CA VAL A 218 -8.95 0.28 -18.75
C VAL A 218 -7.75 0.78 -17.95
N CYS A 219 -6.54 0.49 -18.42
CA CYS A 219 -5.29 0.85 -17.75
C CYS A 219 -4.47 1.75 -18.67
N THR A 220 -4.29 3.00 -18.27
CA THR A 220 -3.33 3.92 -18.89
C THR A 220 -1.99 3.83 -18.18
N TYR A 221 -0.89 4.02 -18.89
CA TYR A 221 0.47 4.07 -18.34
C TYR A 221 1.36 4.91 -19.25
N SER A 222 2.57 5.24 -18.81
CA SER A 222 3.58 5.89 -19.66
C SER A 222 4.78 4.97 -19.91
N ARG A 223 5.51 5.23 -21.00
CA ARG A 223 6.80 4.57 -21.29
C ARG A 223 7.86 5.62 -21.60
N GLY A 224 8.98 5.56 -20.88
CA GLY A 224 10.18 6.38 -21.10
C GLY A 224 11.45 5.55 -20.99
N SER A 225 12.59 6.18 -20.70
CA SER A 225 13.89 5.52 -20.51
C SER A 225 14.28 5.27 -19.06
N ALA A 226 13.74 6.05 -18.11
CA ALA A 226 14.04 5.98 -16.68
C ALA A 226 12.93 6.63 -15.84
N HIS A 227 13.15 6.81 -14.53
CA HIS A 227 12.31 7.62 -13.63
C HIS A 227 12.44 9.14 -13.91
N VAL A 228 12.24 9.56 -15.16
CA VAL A 228 12.35 10.95 -15.63
C VAL A 228 11.05 11.35 -16.29
N THR A 229 10.32 12.26 -15.64
CA THR A 229 8.96 12.64 -16.06
C THR A 229 8.96 13.71 -17.16
N SER A 230 10.05 14.47 -17.29
CA SER A 230 10.23 15.54 -18.29
C SER A 230 10.82 15.08 -19.62
N GLU A 231 11.01 13.77 -19.80
CA GLU A 231 11.62 13.20 -20.99
C GLU A 231 10.73 13.41 -22.23
N PRO A 232 11.20 14.12 -23.28
CA PRO A 232 10.42 14.27 -24.50
C PRO A 232 10.10 12.91 -25.12
N LYS A 233 8.93 12.76 -25.73
CA LYS A 233 8.45 11.49 -26.32
C LYS A 233 8.16 10.37 -25.32
N ARG A 234 8.16 10.67 -24.01
CA ARG A 234 7.44 9.83 -23.05
C ARG A 234 5.94 10.00 -23.32
N ASN A 235 5.34 9.02 -23.98
CA ASN A 235 3.93 9.06 -24.35
C ASN A 235 3.06 8.32 -23.32
N VAL A 236 1.76 8.60 -23.37
CA VAL A 236 0.75 7.87 -22.61
C VAL A 236 0.07 6.84 -23.50
N TYR A 237 0.02 5.61 -23.00
CA TYR A 237 -0.56 4.46 -23.65
C TYR A 237 -1.74 3.94 -22.85
N VAL A 238 -2.60 3.16 -23.51
CA VAL A 238 -3.72 2.48 -22.88
C VAL A 238 -3.82 1.04 -23.37
N ARG A 239 -4.25 0.17 -22.47
CA ARG A 239 -4.74 -1.17 -22.77
C ARG A 239 -6.04 -1.41 -22.03
N SER A 240 -6.91 -2.24 -22.59
CA SER A 240 -8.16 -2.66 -21.95
C SER A 240 -8.24 -4.18 -21.82
N SER A 241 -9.00 -4.63 -20.83
CA SER A 241 -9.25 -6.05 -20.57
C SER A 241 -10.74 -6.30 -20.34
N VAL A 242 -11.28 -7.31 -21.03
CA VAL A 242 -12.69 -7.75 -20.91
C VAL A 242 -12.83 -9.08 -20.16
N ASP A 243 -11.73 -9.62 -19.66
CA ASP A 243 -11.65 -10.90 -18.95
C ASP A 243 -11.01 -10.75 -17.56
N PHE A 244 -11.21 -9.58 -16.95
CA PHE A 244 -10.78 -9.25 -15.59
C PHE A 244 -9.26 -9.25 -15.41
N GLY A 245 -8.54 -8.70 -16.38
CA GLY A 245 -7.10 -8.45 -16.34
C GLY A 245 -6.22 -9.62 -16.79
N LYS A 246 -6.81 -10.75 -17.21
CA LYS A 246 -6.06 -11.93 -17.63
C LYS A 246 -5.39 -11.72 -18.99
N THR A 247 -6.10 -11.09 -19.92
CA THR A 247 -5.59 -10.69 -21.23
C THR A 247 -5.89 -9.23 -21.49
N TRP A 248 -5.06 -8.62 -22.34
CA TRP A 248 -5.09 -7.19 -22.64
C TRP A 248 -5.10 -6.94 -24.13
N SER A 249 -5.85 -5.92 -24.54
CA SER A 249 -5.89 -5.42 -25.92
C SER A 249 -4.50 -5.04 -26.43
N PRO A 250 -4.31 -4.93 -27.75
CA PRO A 250 -3.18 -4.19 -28.30
C PRO A 250 -3.05 -2.81 -27.64
N GLU A 251 -1.80 -2.36 -27.51
CA GLU A 251 -1.47 -1.01 -27.03
C GLU A 251 -2.02 0.04 -27.99
N ALA A 252 -2.71 1.04 -27.44
CA ALA A 252 -3.12 2.25 -28.15
C ALA A 252 -2.50 3.48 -27.47
N ILE A 253 -2.42 4.59 -28.21
CA ILE A 253 -1.89 5.86 -27.72
C ILE A 253 -3.07 6.70 -27.20
N VAL A 254 -2.93 7.25 -25.99
CA VAL A 254 -3.83 8.28 -25.46
C VAL A 254 -3.37 9.66 -25.91
N THR A 255 -2.09 9.96 -25.68
CA THR A 255 -1.42 11.17 -26.15
C THR A 255 0.06 10.87 -26.39
N ALA A 256 0.64 11.60 -27.34
CA ALA A 256 2.05 11.50 -27.69
C ALA A 256 2.58 12.87 -28.11
N ASP A 257 3.30 13.51 -27.20
CA ASP A 257 3.95 14.80 -27.45
C ASP A 257 5.47 14.65 -27.71
N THR A 258 5.99 15.46 -28.63
CA THR A 258 7.41 15.40 -29.03
C THR A 258 8.33 16.29 -28.20
N VAL A 259 7.76 17.23 -27.44
CA VAL A 259 8.44 18.26 -26.66
C VAL A 259 8.34 17.97 -25.17
N TYR A 260 7.17 17.51 -24.69
CA TYR A 260 6.92 17.23 -23.28
C TYR A 260 7.05 15.73 -22.98
N GLY A 261 7.40 15.42 -21.74
CA GLY A 261 7.14 14.10 -21.18
C GLY A 261 5.74 14.03 -20.57
N GLU A 262 5.04 12.94 -20.82
CA GLU A 262 3.64 12.78 -20.42
C GLU A 262 3.47 11.61 -19.45
N VAL A 263 2.77 11.86 -18.34
CA VAL A 263 2.56 10.87 -17.27
C VAL A 263 1.09 10.88 -16.85
N PRO A 264 0.37 9.75 -16.89
CA PRO A 264 -0.97 9.69 -16.31
C PRO A 264 -0.87 9.73 -14.78
N ILE A 265 -1.73 10.54 -14.15
CA ILE A 265 -1.56 10.96 -12.75
C ILE A 265 -2.82 10.87 -11.90
N GLY A 266 -3.98 10.68 -12.52
CA GLY A 266 -5.25 10.46 -11.84
C GLY A 266 -6.28 9.88 -12.79
N LYS A 267 -7.22 9.11 -12.23
CA LYS A 267 -8.36 8.53 -12.94
C LYS A 267 -9.68 8.91 -12.28
N GLY A 268 -10.80 8.71 -12.97
CA GLY A 268 -12.11 8.69 -12.35
C GLY A 268 -13.22 8.54 -13.38
N LEU A 269 -14.43 8.89 -12.95
CA LEU A 269 -15.62 8.89 -13.80
C LEU A 269 -16.20 10.30 -13.83
N ASP A 270 -16.75 10.68 -14.98
CA ASP A 270 -17.62 11.84 -15.10
C ASP A 270 -19.04 11.50 -14.59
N GLU A 271 -19.93 12.48 -14.54
CA GLU A 271 -21.32 12.33 -14.07
C GLU A 271 -22.15 11.36 -14.93
N ASN A 272 -21.72 11.10 -16.16
CA ASN A 272 -22.36 10.16 -17.10
C ASN A 272 -21.71 8.78 -17.07
N GLY A 273 -20.74 8.54 -16.19
CA GLY A 273 -20.00 7.28 -16.10
C GLY A 273 -18.93 7.09 -17.18
N LYS A 274 -18.59 8.13 -17.96
CA LYS A 274 -17.45 8.08 -18.88
C LYS A 274 -16.14 8.19 -18.11
N LEU A 275 -15.11 7.53 -18.59
CA LEU A 275 -13.82 7.51 -17.91
C LEU A 275 -13.09 8.85 -18.11
N LEU A 276 -12.47 9.33 -17.04
CA LEU A 276 -11.62 10.52 -17.01
C LEU A 276 -10.19 10.13 -16.62
N PHE A 277 -9.20 10.73 -17.29
CA PHE A 277 -7.79 10.54 -16.98
C PHE A 277 -7.03 11.86 -17.03
N TRP A 278 -6.38 12.21 -15.93
CA TRP A 278 -5.44 13.33 -15.87
C TRP A 278 -4.08 12.90 -16.40
N VAL A 279 -3.50 13.70 -17.28
CA VAL A 279 -2.13 13.56 -17.78
C VAL A 279 -1.32 14.79 -17.41
N ARG A 280 -0.22 14.60 -16.68
CA ARG A 280 0.77 15.63 -16.44
C ARG A 280 1.70 15.71 -17.65
N ARG A 281 1.81 16.90 -18.22
CA ARG A 281 2.80 17.25 -19.22
C ARG A 281 3.93 18.02 -18.57
N GLN A 282 5.14 17.48 -18.67
CA GLN A 282 6.33 18.05 -18.05
C GLN A 282 7.36 18.39 -19.11
N GLY A 283 7.67 19.68 -19.24
CA GLY A 283 8.73 20.21 -20.09
C GLY A 283 9.84 20.83 -19.25
N ILE A 284 10.81 21.45 -19.92
CA ILE A 284 11.86 22.23 -19.26
C ILE A 284 11.26 23.52 -18.71
N GLY A 285 11.23 23.68 -17.39
CA GLY A 285 10.72 24.88 -16.73
C GLY A 285 9.19 25.06 -16.80
N GLU A 286 8.47 24.08 -17.33
CA GLU A 286 7.04 24.18 -17.56
C GLU A 286 6.33 22.87 -17.21
N ARG A 287 5.16 22.98 -16.57
CA ARG A 287 4.31 21.86 -16.19
C ARG A 287 2.85 22.23 -16.42
N ARG A 288 2.10 21.35 -17.05
CA ARG A 288 0.66 21.50 -17.32
C ARG A 288 -0.08 20.19 -17.11
N HIS A 289 -1.41 20.27 -17.03
CA HIS A 289 -2.26 19.12 -16.74
C HIS A 289 -3.41 19.08 -17.73
N ASP A 290 -3.51 18.00 -18.49
CA ASP A 290 -4.57 17.79 -19.47
C ASP A 290 -5.54 16.74 -18.94
N LEU A 291 -6.84 16.98 -19.11
CA LEU A 291 -7.88 16.00 -18.84
C LEU A 291 -8.34 15.36 -20.15
N TYR A 292 -8.34 14.03 -20.18
CA TYR A 292 -8.88 13.24 -21.28
C TYR A 292 -10.12 12.47 -20.83
N ARG A 293 -11.07 12.28 -21.75
CA ARG A 293 -12.30 11.51 -21.54
C ARG A 293 -12.40 10.39 -22.55
N THR A 294 -12.93 9.23 -22.14
CA THR A 294 -13.25 8.13 -23.06
C THR A 294 -14.53 7.42 -22.64
N ALA A 295 -15.33 7.01 -23.63
CA ALA A 295 -16.54 6.20 -23.42
C ALA A 295 -16.31 4.70 -23.63
N ASP A 296 -15.18 4.31 -24.24
CA ASP A 296 -14.92 2.93 -24.64
C ASP A 296 -13.55 2.40 -24.19
N GLY A 297 -12.71 3.24 -23.58
CA GLY A 297 -11.37 2.85 -23.15
C GLY A 297 -10.36 2.68 -24.30
N VAL A 298 -10.70 3.17 -25.49
CA VAL A 298 -9.88 3.07 -26.72
C VAL A 298 -9.71 4.44 -27.36
N HIS A 299 -10.78 5.20 -27.52
CA HIS A 299 -10.76 6.54 -28.12
C HIS A 299 -10.85 7.59 -27.02
N PHE A 300 -9.84 8.46 -26.97
CA PHE A 300 -9.70 9.50 -25.96
C PHE A 300 -9.89 10.88 -26.57
N GLU A 301 -10.75 11.66 -25.95
CA GLU A 301 -11.03 13.04 -26.30
C GLU A 301 -10.33 13.96 -25.29
N TYR A 302 -9.58 14.94 -25.77
CA TYR A 302 -9.11 16.04 -24.93
C TYR A 302 -10.31 16.84 -24.42
N VAL A 303 -10.35 17.11 -23.12
CA VAL A 303 -11.42 17.88 -22.48
C VAL A 303 -10.96 19.30 -22.18
N VAL A 304 -9.93 19.44 -21.35
CA VAL A 304 -9.48 20.74 -20.84
C VAL A 304 -8.04 20.67 -20.33
N MET A 305 -7.36 21.80 -20.40
CA MET A 305 -6.11 22.11 -19.71
C MET A 305 -6.38 23.34 -18.86
N PRO A 306 -6.75 23.18 -17.57
CA PRO A 306 -7.07 24.32 -16.73
C PRO A 306 -5.82 25.15 -16.46
N ASP A 307 -6.01 26.47 -16.38
CA ASP A 307 -5.00 27.38 -15.88
C ASP A 307 -5.04 27.35 -14.35
N LEU A 308 -3.94 26.91 -13.73
CA LEU A 308 -3.88 26.59 -12.30
C LEU A 308 -2.71 27.34 -11.66
N ASP A 309 -3.00 28.06 -10.58
CA ASP A 309 -2.02 28.79 -9.79
C ASP A 309 -2.30 28.57 -8.28
N PRO A 310 -1.37 27.96 -7.53
CA PRO A 310 -0.09 27.44 -7.98
C PRO A 310 -0.24 26.22 -8.89
N VAL A 311 0.65 26.10 -9.87
CA VAL A 311 0.69 24.94 -10.78
C VAL A 311 0.91 23.67 -9.94
N PRO A 312 0.00 22.68 -9.93
CA PRO A 312 0.16 21.45 -9.16
C PRO A 312 1.36 20.63 -9.60
N MET A 313 2.04 19.93 -8.70
CA MET A 313 2.95 18.84 -9.06
C MET A 313 2.22 17.63 -9.59
N GLN A 314 1.03 17.41 -9.06
CA GLN A 314 0.12 16.41 -9.54
C GLN A 314 -1.31 16.77 -9.16
N ILE A 315 -2.25 16.36 -10.01
CA ILE A 315 -3.67 16.22 -9.72
C ILE A 315 -3.96 14.73 -9.63
N THR A 316 -4.67 14.30 -8.61
CA THR A 316 -4.94 12.87 -8.37
C THR A 316 -6.35 12.47 -8.82
N ASP A 317 -6.80 11.28 -8.41
CA ASP A 317 -8.06 10.69 -8.85
C ASP A 317 -9.27 11.63 -8.67
N VAL A 318 -10.18 11.57 -9.64
CA VAL A 318 -11.46 12.26 -9.65
C VAL A 318 -12.50 11.42 -8.91
N PHE A 319 -13.21 12.02 -7.97
CA PHE A 319 -14.32 11.43 -7.25
C PHE A 319 -15.51 12.39 -7.20
N HIS A 320 -16.72 11.85 -7.10
CA HIS A 320 -17.94 12.66 -7.09
C HIS A 320 -18.35 13.02 -5.66
N VAL A 321 -18.58 14.32 -5.42
CA VAL A 321 -19.16 14.84 -4.17
C VAL A 321 -20.54 15.42 -4.51
N PRO A 322 -21.63 14.77 -4.11
CA PRO A 322 -22.99 15.26 -4.37
C PRO A 322 -23.16 16.71 -3.94
N THR A 323 -23.87 17.51 -4.75
CA THR A 323 -24.10 18.96 -4.58
C THR A 323 -22.87 19.86 -4.80
N VAL A 324 -21.66 19.29 -4.91
CA VAL A 324 -20.42 20.04 -5.21
C VAL A 324 -19.97 19.80 -6.65
N GLY A 325 -20.02 18.55 -7.13
CA GLY A 325 -19.62 18.15 -8.48
C GLY A 325 -18.47 17.13 -8.48
N LEU A 326 -17.70 17.10 -9.57
CA LEU A 326 -16.47 16.32 -9.64
C LEU A 326 -15.38 17.01 -8.82
N MET A 327 -14.65 16.25 -8.01
CA MET A 327 -13.56 16.74 -7.18
C MET A 327 -12.30 15.92 -7.44
N ALA A 328 -11.15 16.57 -7.45
CA ALA A 328 -9.84 15.92 -7.39
C ALA A 328 -9.00 16.61 -6.31
N LEU A 329 -8.00 15.91 -5.79
CA LEU A 329 -6.99 16.52 -4.92
C LEU A 329 -5.77 16.92 -5.72
N TRP A 330 -5.04 17.93 -5.26
CA TRP A 330 -3.80 18.37 -5.86
C TRP A 330 -2.77 18.68 -4.79
N PHE A 331 -1.49 18.58 -5.14
CA PHE A 331 -0.39 19.07 -4.31
C PHE A 331 0.67 19.74 -5.18
N THR A 332 1.45 20.66 -4.60
CA THR A 332 2.60 21.29 -5.25
C THR A 332 3.76 21.46 -4.26
N GLY A 333 4.94 21.78 -4.79
CA GLY A 333 6.20 21.93 -4.05
C GLY A 333 7.41 21.79 -4.99
N ASN A 334 8.62 21.87 -4.44
CA ASN A 334 9.85 21.84 -5.24
C ASN A 334 11.01 21.02 -4.62
N TYR A 335 10.75 20.22 -3.57
CA TYR A 335 11.75 19.47 -2.78
C TYR A 335 12.86 20.32 -2.14
N GLY A 336 12.92 21.62 -2.41
CA GLY A 336 13.86 22.56 -1.81
C GLY A 336 13.47 22.98 -0.40
N ALA A 337 14.37 23.71 0.26
CA ALA A 337 14.14 24.22 1.62
C ALA A 337 13.11 25.36 1.67
N GLU A 338 12.77 25.94 0.52
CA GLU A 338 11.79 27.02 0.40
C GLU A 338 10.36 26.46 0.51
N LYS A 339 9.56 27.02 1.43
CA LYS A 339 8.23 26.52 1.82
C LYS A 339 7.15 26.82 0.75
N LEU A 340 7.30 26.29 -0.46
CA LEU A 340 6.28 26.39 -1.51
C LEU A 340 5.39 25.13 -1.59
N ASN A 341 5.37 24.33 -0.51
CA ASN A 341 4.57 23.12 -0.48
C ASN A 341 3.14 23.44 -0.06
N ALA A 342 2.19 23.01 -0.89
CA ALA A 342 0.77 23.25 -0.67
C ALA A 342 -0.05 22.09 -1.23
N TRP A 343 -1.32 22.05 -0.83
CA TRP A 343 -2.31 21.15 -1.39
C TRP A 343 -3.71 21.71 -1.29
N GLY A 344 -4.62 21.07 -2.01
CA GLY A 344 -6.04 21.30 -1.80
C GLY A 344 -6.89 20.53 -2.80
N THR A 345 -7.97 21.16 -3.23
CA THR A 345 -8.99 20.54 -4.10
C THR A 345 -9.09 21.27 -5.43
N LEU A 346 -9.48 20.51 -6.46
CA LEU A 346 -10.01 21.01 -7.72
C LEU A 346 -11.46 20.58 -7.80
N VAL A 347 -12.37 21.49 -8.17
CA VAL A 347 -13.80 21.21 -8.29
C VAL A 347 -14.30 21.60 -9.67
N SER A 348 -15.01 20.68 -10.31
CA SER A 348 -15.76 20.94 -11.55
C SER A 348 -17.26 20.76 -11.32
N ARG A 349 -18.04 21.74 -11.78
CA ARG A 349 -19.52 21.77 -11.71
C ARG A 349 -20.19 21.56 -13.06
N ASP A 350 -19.40 21.43 -14.12
CA ASP A 350 -19.83 21.32 -15.50
C ASP A 350 -19.29 20.03 -16.13
N ASN A 351 -19.28 18.96 -15.34
CA ASN A 351 -18.88 17.62 -15.73
C ASN A 351 -17.44 17.52 -16.30
N GLY A 352 -16.51 18.30 -15.76
CA GLY A 352 -15.08 18.25 -16.05
C GLY A 352 -14.59 19.27 -17.09
N ASN A 353 -15.47 20.14 -17.61
CA ASN A 353 -15.09 21.11 -18.65
C ASN A 353 -14.33 22.32 -18.08
N THR A 354 -14.65 22.75 -16.86
CA THR A 354 -13.90 23.77 -16.11
C THR A 354 -13.62 23.29 -14.70
N TRP A 355 -12.52 23.77 -14.12
CA TRP A 355 -12.08 23.39 -12.78
C TRP A 355 -11.70 24.64 -11.98
N THR A 356 -12.21 24.73 -10.75
CA THR A 356 -11.81 25.77 -9.79
C THR A 356 -10.86 25.18 -8.76
N GLN A 357 -9.72 25.82 -8.54
CA GLN A 357 -8.71 25.43 -7.56
C GLN A 357 -8.95 26.09 -6.22
N TYR A 358 -8.85 25.31 -5.15
CA TYR A 358 -8.88 25.77 -3.77
C TYR A 358 -7.65 25.24 -3.03
N THR A 359 -6.93 26.12 -2.36
CA THR A 359 -5.84 25.77 -1.45
C THR A 359 -6.41 25.47 -0.07
N VAL A 360 -6.03 24.32 0.50
CA VAL A 360 -6.43 23.89 1.85
C VAL A 360 -5.34 24.25 2.86
N GLU A 361 -4.09 23.88 2.59
CA GLU A 361 -2.92 24.33 3.35
C GLU A 361 -1.79 24.72 2.39
N ASP A 362 -0.99 25.71 2.79
CA ASP A 362 0.23 26.14 2.11
C ASP A 362 1.39 26.32 3.10
N ALA A 363 2.53 26.77 2.58
CA ALA A 363 3.75 27.02 3.36
C ALA A 363 4.20 25.82 4.21
N LEU A 364 3.88 24.61 3.79
CA LEU A 364 4.17 23.41 4.56
C LEU A 364 5.68 23.10 4.51
N PRO A 365 6.32 22.82 5.65
CA PRO A 365 7.68 22.26 5.62
C PRO A 365 7.65 20.86 4.99
N HIS A 366 8.78 20.41 4.43
CA HIS A 366 8.88 19.12 3.75
C HIS A 366 8.36 17.93 4.56
N LYS A 367 8.54 17.93 5.89
CA LYS A 367 8.03 16.87 6.79
C LYS A 367 6.51 16.81 6.92
N GLU A 368 5.84 17.95 6.68
CA GLU A 368 4.38 18.10 6.69
C GLU A 368 3.77 18.03 5.29
N TRP A 369 4.61 17.92 4.25
CA TRP A 369 4.15 17.89 2.88
C TRP A 369 3.56 16.51 2.54
N MET A 370 2.24 16.45 2.49
CA MET A 370 1.51 15.32 1.93
C MET A 370 1.49 15.38 0.41
N THR A 371 2.06 14.37 -0.23
CA THR A 371 2.05 14.24 -1.69
C THR A 371 1.02 13.19 -2.12
N GLU A 372 0.77 13.10 -3.42
CA GLU A 372 -0.05 12.10 -4.12
C GLU A 372 -1.23 11.52 -3.30
N PRO A 373 -2.19 12.34 -2.83
CA PRO A 373 -3.28 11.85 -2.00
C PRO A 373 -4.35 11.10 -2.79
N SER A 374 -4.99 10.12 -2.16
CA SER A 374 -6.16 9.39 -2.68
C SER A 374 -7.36 9.60 -1.75
N ALA A 375 -8.54 9.82 -2.31
CA ALA A 375 -9.75 10.20 -1.58
C ALA A 375 -10.97 9.37 -1.98
N VAL A 376 -11.91 9.24 -1.05
CA VAL A 376 -13.21 8.59 -1.23
C VAL A 376 -14.31 9.43 -0.58
N TYR A 377 -15.46 9.52 -1.24
CA TYR A 377 -16.65 10.15 -0.67
C TYR A 377 -17.49 9.11 0.09
N LEU A 378 -17.72 9.38 1.38
CA LEU A 378 -18.36 8.47 2.31
C LEU A 378 -19.88 8.65 2.39
N GLY A 379 -20.42 9.76 1.91
CA GLY A 379 -21.81 10.17 2.13
C GLY A 379 -21.93 11.31 3.15
N ASP A 380 -23.06 12.01 3.12
CA ASP A 380 -23.41 13.07 4.08
C ASP A 380 -22.32 14.14 4.29
N GLY A 381 -21.72 14.59 3.20
CA GLY A 381 -20.65 15.60 3.22
C GLY A 381 -19.28 15.07 3.67
N ARG A 382 -19.18 13.81 4.08
CA ARG A 382 -17.91 13.23 4.54
C ARG A 382 -17.01 12.78 3.39
N ILE A 383 -15.76 13.26 3.40
CA ILE A 383 -14.69 12.85 2.51
C ILE A 383 -13.53 12.36 3.37
N PHE A 384 -12.96 11.21 2.98
CA PHE A 384 -11.81 10.63 3.63
C PHE A 384 -10.68 10.45 2.63
N ALA A 385 -9.47 10.84 3.01
CA ALA A 385 -8.31 10.74 2.15
C ALA A 385 -7.06 10.28 2.92
N VAL A 386 -6.15 9.66 2.19
CA VAL A 386 -4.82 9.27 2.68
C VAL A 386 -3.77 9.89 1.75
N GLY A 387 -2.76 10.52 2.33
CA GLY A 387 -1.66 11.18 1.63
C GLY A 387 -0.32 10.46 1.76
N ARG A 388 0.47 10.44 0.69
CA ARG A 388 1.86 9.99 0.69
C ARG A 388 2.72 10.93 1.54
N ILE A 389 3.83 10.41 2.04
CA ILE A 389 4.89 11.16 2.71
C ILE A 389 6.19 11.09 1.88
N GLU A 390 6.84 12.24 1.68
CA GLU A 390 8.19 12.32 1.08
C GLU A 390 9.31 12.16 2.12
N TYR A 391 9.04 12.50 3.38
CA TYR A 391 10.00 12.41 4.48
C TYR A 391 10.48 10.96 4.66
N SER A 392 11.76 10.71 4.41
CA SER A 392 12.37 9.39 4.39
C SER A 392 13.23 8.97 5.60
N PRO A 393 13.61 9.86 6.56
CA PRO A 393 14.38 9.44 7.74
C PRO A 393 13.76 8.26 8.49
N ASP A 394 14.63 7.48 9.13
CA ASP A 394 14.30 6.24 9.83
C ASP A 394 13.65 6.50 11.20
N SER A 395 12.47 7.11 11.15
CA SER A 395 11.66 7.66 12.24
C SER A 395 10.18 7.37 12.01
N ALA A 396 9.38 7.30 13.07
CA ALA A 396 7.92 7.18 12.96
C ALA A 396 7.25 8.44 12.35
N GLU A 397 7.99 9.53 12.13
CA GLU A 397 7.54 10.69 11.34
C GLU A 397 7.29 10.35 9.85
N ARG A 398 7.89 9.26 9.34
CA ARG A 398 7.59 8.67 8.03
C ARG A 398 6.28 7.89 8.09
N ALA A 399 5.20 8.56 8.48
CA ALA A 399 3.86 8.03 8.39
C ALA A 399 3.06 8.73 7.29
N GLN A 400 2.16 7.98 6.65
CA GLN A 400 1.14 8.58 5.77
C GLN A 400 0.29 9.60 6.53
N PHE A 401 -0.35 10.48 5.79
CA PHE A 401 -1.34 11.40 6.34
C PHE A 401 -2.74 10.87 6.16
N GLN A 402 -3.62 11.15 7.12
CA GLN A 402 -5.06 11.00 7.03
C GLN A 402 -5.67 12.39 6.95
N MET A 403 -6.55 12.62 5.98
CA MET A 403 -7.30 13.86 5.83
C MET A 403 -8.80 13.60 5.85
N GLU A 404 -9.53 14.44 6.58
CA GLU A 404 -10.95 14.28 6.85
C GLU A 404 -11.67 15.59 6.62
N SER A 405 -12.78 15.56 5.90
CA SER A 405 -13.73 16.67 5.78
C SER A 405 -15.13 16.14 6.03
N ASP A 406 -15.93 16.84 6.83
CA ASP A 406 -17.33 16.51 7.14
C ASP A 406 -18.32 17.54 6.57
N ASP A 407 -17.84 18.47 5.73
CA ASP A 407 -18.61 19.61 5.23
C ASP A 407 -18.50 19.79 3.71
N TYR A 408 -18.44 18.66 2.99
CA TYR A 408 -18.33 18.59 1.53
C TYR A 408 -17.01 19.13 0.98
N GLY A 409 -15.93 19.04 1.76
CA GLY A 409 -14.59 19.47 1.35
C GLY A 409 -14.31 20.94 1.58
N LYS A 410 -15.12 21.66 2.36
CA LYS A 410 -14.90 23.09 2.66
C LYS A 410 -13.81 23.27 3.71
N THR A 411 -13.80 22.43 4.74
CA THR A 411 -12.75 22.39 5.76
C THR A 411 -12.18 20.99 5.87
N TRP A 412 -10.92 20.91 6.30
CA TRP A 412 -10.17 19.67 6.37
C TRP A 412 -9.35 19.60 7.65
N LYS A 413 -9.30 18.41 8.24
CA LYS A 413 -8.36 18.05 9.31
C LYS A 413 -7.34 17.07 8.74
N ARG A 414 -6.04 17.36 8.94
CA ARG A 414 -4.93 16.46 8.57
C ARG A 414 -4.23 15.93 9.82
N SER A 415 -3.83 14.66 9.82
CA SER A 415 -3.09 14.04 10.92
C SER A 415 -2.18 12.90 10.43
N LYS A 416 -1.08 12.63 11.15
CA LYS A 416 -0.18 11.50 10.86
C LYS A 416 -0.80 10.17 11.33
N THR A 417 -0.67 9.13 10.51
CA THR A 417 -1.17 7.80 10.85
C THR A 417 -0.13 6.95 11.58
N ASN A 418 -0.49 5.71 11.91
CA ASN A 418 0.46 4.66 12.32
C ASN A 418 1.01 3.85 11.12
N ILE A 419 0.76 4.27 9.87
CA ILE A 419 1.23 3.58 8.66
C ILE A 419 2.65 4.06 8.32
N THR A 420 3.65 3.43 8.92
CA THR A 420 5.09 3.78 8.79
C THR A 420 5.88 2.84 7.87
N ASP A 421 5.27 1.72 7.48
CA ASP A 421 5.82 0.70 6.60
C ASP A 421 5.66 1.07 5.11
N VAL A 422 5.92 2.34 4.80
CA VAL A 422 5.82 2.92 3.46
C VAL A 422 7.08 3.72 3.15
N MET A 423 7.43 3.79 1.87
CA MET A 423 8.48 4.68 1.38
C MET A 423 8.04 5.23 0.03
N MET A 424 7.90 6.56 -0.09
CA MET A 424 7.64 7.27 -1.36
C MET A 424 6.55 6.63 -2.24
N SER A 425 5.46 6.15 -1.62
CA SER A 425 4.43 5.38 -2.33
C SER A 425 3.08 6.05 -2.26
N THR A 426 2.44 6.17 -3.42
CA THR A 426 1.07 6.65 -3.59
C THR A 426 0.09 5.67 -2.94
N PRO A 427 -0.77 6.12 -2.00
CA PRO A 427 -1.92 5.34 -1.58
C PRO A 427 -2.99 5.29 -2.68
N SER A 428 -3.79 4.23 -2.66
CA SER A 428 -5.03 4.15 -3.45
C SER A 428 -6.15 3.60 -2.57
N LEU A 429 -7.25 4.35 -2.48
CA LEU A 429 -8.40 4.01 -1.65
C LEU A 429 -9.53 3.38 -2.46
N ILE A 430 -10.21 2.41 -1.84
CA ILE A 430 -11.55 1.94 -2.26
C ILE A 430 -12.44 1.95 -1.02
N TYR A 431 -13.61 2.59 -1.12
CA TYR A 431 -14.65 2.55 -0.08
C TYR A 431 -15.81 1.69 -0.54
N ASP A 432 -16.14 0.66 0.23
CA ASP A 432 -17.31 -0.18 0.03
C ASP A 432 -18.44 0.32 0.94
N ARG A 433 -19.43 0.97 0.33
CA ARG A 433 -20.60 1.52 1.04
C ARG A 433 -21.46 0.44 1.69
N GLU A 434 -21.49 -0.78 1.15
CA GLU A 434 -22.33 -1.85 1.70
C GLU A 434 -21.77 -2.38 3.02
N THR A 435 -20.45 -2.47 3.13
CA THR A 435 -19.77 -2.99 4.33
C THR A 435 -19.26 -1.90 5.27
N GLY A 436 -19.18 -0.65 4.80
CA GLY A 436 -18.54 0.46 5.52
C GLY A 436 -17.02 0.34 5.62
N LEU A 437 -16.41 -0.56 4.84
CA LEU A 437 -14.98 -0.82 4.86
C LEU A 437 -14.26 0.10 3.86
N VAL A 438 -13.11 0.63 4.29
CA VAL A 438 -12.14 1.29 3.42
C VAL A 438 -10.90 0.42 3.28
N SER A 439 -10.46 0.22 2.04
CA SER A 439 -9.18 -0.42 1.72
C SER A 439 -8.16 0.65 1.33
N ASN A 440 -7.03 0.68 2.01
CA ASN A 440 -5.86 1.48 1.64
C ASN A 440 -4.78 0.56 1.04
N TYR A 441 -4.53 0.74 -0.26
CA TYR A 441 -3.47 0.04 -0.99
C TYR A 441 -2.24 0.92 -1.13
N TYR A 442 -1.06 0.34 -0.91
CA TYR A 442 0.21 1.05 -1.08
C TYR A 442 1.34 0.06 -1.34
N TYR A 443 2.41 0.53 -1.99
CA TYR A 443 3.59 -0.29 -2.28
C TYR A 443 4.76 0.08 -1.37
N GLN A 444 5.26 -0.86 -0.59
CA GLN A 444 6.48 -0.66 0.19
C GLN A 444 7.70 -0.78 -0.74
N ARG A 445 8.06 0.34 -1.36
CA ARG A 445 9.30 0.51 -2.14
C ARG A 445 10.51 0.10 -1.31
N GLY A 446 11.60 -0.33 -1.93
CA GLY A 446 12.77 -0.85 -1.20
C GLY A 446 12.57 -2.25 -0.59
N ARG A 447 11.32 -2.73 -0.53
CA ARG A 447 10.95 -4.04 0.02
C ARG A 447 10.21 -4.93 -0.96
N GLY A 448 9.62 -4.36 -2.01
CA GLY A 448 8.98 -5.12 -3.07
C GLY A 448 7.66 -5.75 -2.63
N MET A 449 6.84 -5.01 -1.89
CA MET A 449 5.57 -5.53 -1.37
C MET A 449 4.43 -4.57 -1.68
N LEU A 450 3.43 -5.04 -2.42
CA LEU A 450 2.13 -4.40 -2.50
C LEU A 450 1.31 -4.82 -1.28
N LYS A 451 0.79 -3.86 -0.51
CA LYS A 451 0.08 -4.09 0.74
C LYS A 451 -1.33 -3.51 0.72
N ARG A 452 -2.17 -4.03 1.61
CA ARG A 452 -3.52 -3.55 1.89
C ARG A 452 -3.74 -3.42 3.39
N ARG A 453 -4.29 -2.30 3.85
CA ARG A 453 -4.95 -2.19 5.17
C ARG A 453 -6.45 -2.02 4.96
N VAL A 454 -7.26 -2.70 5.78
CA VAL A 454 -8.72 -2.64 5.69
C VAL A 454 -9.29 -2.28 7.06
N ALA A 455 -10.07 -1.21 7.14
CA ALA A 455 -10.73 -0.80 8.37
C ALA A 455 -12.19 -0.42 8.13
N LYS A 456 -13.03 -0.49 9.16
CA LYS A 456 -14.30 0.24 9.14
C LYS A 456 -14.02 1.73 9.30
N ILE A 457 -14.72 2.54 8.54
CA ILE A 457 -14.46 3.98 8.52
C ILE A 457 -14.63 4.63 9.91
N ASP A 458 -15.65 4.23 10.68
CA ASP A 458 -15.93 4.77 12.02
C ASP A 458 -14.89 4.34 13.08
N GLU A 459 -14.09 3.31 12.80
CA GLU A 459 -13.01 2.86 13.68
C GLU A 459 -11.74 3.71 13.51
N ILE A 460 -11.56 4.34 12.34
CA ILE A 460 -10.38 5.16 12.02
C ILE A 460 -10.67 6.66 11.88
N TRP A 461 -11.94 7.06 11.71
CA TRP A 461 -12.33 8.47 11.65
C TRP A 461 -11.99 9.20 12.95
N GLY A 462 -11.25 10.31 12.85
CA GLY A 462 -10.71 11.05 13.98
C GLY A 462 -9.65 10.28 14.80
N LYS A 463 -9.26 9.09 14.36
CA LYS A 463 -8.39 8.14 15.07
C LYS A 463 -7.26 7.65 14.14
N PRO A 464 -6.34 8.54 13.72
CA PRO A 464 -5.37 8.23 12.67
C PRO A 464 -4.36 7.13 13.04
N LEU A 465 -4.22 6.79 14.32
CA LEU A 465 -3.36 5.71 14.80
C LEU A 465 -4.07 4.35 14.89
N ALA A 466 -5.33 4.27 14.50
CA ALA A 466 -6.14 3.06 14.61
C ALA A 466 -6.15 2.19 13.35
N TRP A 467 -5.26 2.44 12.37
CA TRP A 467 -5.19 1.56 11.21
C TRP A 467 -4.71 0.17 11.62
N PRO A 468 -5.39 -0.90 11.17
CA PRO A 468 -4.99 -2.27 11.49
C PRO A 468 -3.79 -2.69 10.65
N ASP A 469 -3.17 -3.80 11.06
CA ASP A 469 -2.02 -4.40 10.39
C ASP A 469 -2.25 -4.65 8.89
N PRO A 470 -1.21 -4.55 8.05
CA PRO A 470 -1.34 -4.73 6.62
C PRO A 470 -1.31 -6.22 6.24
N GLU A 471 -2.07 -6.53 5.20
CA GLU A 471 -1.96 -7.76 4.43
C GLU A 471 -0.99 -7.56 3.25
N ILE A 472 -0.11 -8.52 3.00
CA ILE A 472 0.70 -8.55 1.78
C ILE A 472 -0.11 -9.17 0.64
N ILE A 473 -0.27 -8.39 -0.42
CA ILE A 473 -1.07 -8.74 -1.58
C ILE A 473 -0.21 -9.38 -2.67
N VAL A 474 0.90 -8.75 -3.04
CA VAL A 474 1.83 -9.27 -4.06
C VAL A 474 3.26 -8.92 -3.67
N PHE A 475 4.19 -9.80 -4.01
CA PHE A 475 5.61 -9.51 -4.01
C PHE A 475 6.04 -9.02 -5.42
N GLY A 476 6.76 -7.91 -5.46
CA GLY A 476 7.36 -7.36 -6.68
C GLY A 476 8.82 -7.01 -6.46
N ASP A 477 9.37 -6.19 -7.35
CA ASP A 477 10.75 -5.75 -7.27
C ASP A 477 10.97 -4.79 -6.10
N SER A 478 12.10 -4.98 -5.43
CA SER A 478 12.50 -4.18 -4.26
C SER A 478 13.19 -2.86 -4.63
N ALA A 479 13.22 -2.49 -5.91
CA ALA A 479 13.75 -1.21 -6.33
C ALA A 479 13.03 -0.05 -5.61
N THR A 480 13.75 1.06 -5.39
CA THR A 480 13.21 2.20 -4.66
C THR A 480 12.19 2.94 -5.54
N VAL A 481 12.65 3.76 -6.47
CA VAL A 481 11.76 4.58 -7.31
C VAL A 481 11.24 3.83 -8.55
N ASP A 482 11.80 2.66 -8.84
CA ASP A 482 11.49 1.87 -10.04
C ASP A 482 10.39 0.81 -9.84
N ALA A 483 9.68 0.87 -8.71
CA ALA A 483 8.50 0.07 -8.45
C ALA A 483 7.45 0.84 -7.63
N GLY A 484 6.17 0.48 -7.77
CA GLY A 484 5.06 1.01 -6.96
C GLY A 484 4.00 1.75 -7.75
N ASN A 485 3.57 2.91 -7.24
CA ASN A 485 2.39 3.70 -7.66
C ASN A 485 1.19 2.79 -7.96
N VAL A 486 0.69 2.13 -6.91
CA VAL A 486 -0.53 1.36 -7.06
C VAL A 486 -1.71 2.31 -7.32
N ASN A 487 -2.56 1.91 -8.26
CA ASN A 487 -3.84 2.54 -8.52
C ASN A 487 -4.93 1.46 -8.60
N ALA A 488 -5.98 1.64 -7.80
CA ALA A 488 -6.99 0.62 -7.54
C ALA A 488 -8.36 1.00 -8.11
N THR A 489 -9.07 -0.02 -8.59
CA THR A 489 -10.50 0.05 -8.95
C THR A 489 -11.22 -1.23 -8.54
N ALA A 490 -12.54 -1.27 -8.62
CA ALA A 490 -13.35 -2.43 -8.27
C ALA A 490 -14.29 -2.83 -9.41
N ILE A 491 -14.49 -4.14 -9.56
CA ILE A 491 -15.60 -4.72 -10.34
C ILE A 491 -16.29 -5.76 -9.45
N GLY A 492 -17.53 -5.48 -9.05
CA GLY A 492 -18.26 -6.30 -8.09
C GLY A 492 -17.46 -6.53 -6.80
N ARG A 493 -17.33 -7.78 -6.37
CA ARG A 493 -16.62 -8.19 -5.14
C ARG A 493 -15.12 -8.43 -5.35
N LYS A 494 -14.50 -7.81 -6.36
CA LYS A 494 -13.05 -7.87 -6.60
C LYS A 494 -12.46 -6.49 -6.77
N HIS A 495 -11.30 -6.28 -6.17
CA HIS A 495 -10.47 -5.11 -6.40
C HIS A 495 -9.36 -5.47 -7.38
N TYR A 496 -8.99 -4.52 -8.24
CA TYR A 496 -7.94 -4.64 -9.23
C TYR A 496 -6.91 -3.57 -8.95
N LEU A 497 -5.64 -3.97 -8.86
CA LEU A 497 -4.56 -3.13 -8.39
C LEU A 497 -3.49 -3.05 -9.49
N ALA A 498 -3.46 -1.95 -10.23
CA ALA A 498 -2.42 -1.73 -11.22
C ALA A 498 -1.21 -1.07 -10.54
N TYR A 499 0.00 -1.55 -10.83
CA TYR A 499 1.24 -1.00 -10.30
C TYR A 499 2.37 -1.30 -11.28
N TYR A 500 3.52 -0.65 -11.10
CA TYR A 500 4.71 -0.98 -11.88
C TYR A 500 5.81 -1.62 -11.04
N SER A 501 6.65 -2.45 -11.66
CA SER A 501 7.71 -3.21 -11.00
C SER A 501 8.86 -3.47 -11.97
N GLY A 502 10.08 -3.28 -11.52
CA GLY A 502 11.30 -3.61 -12.26
C GLY A 502 12.48 -2.77 -11.78
N GLU A 503 13.44 -2.59 -12.67
CA GLU A 503 14.63 -1.75 -12.45
C GLU A 503 14.94 -0.96 -13.72
N THR A 504 15.39 0.29 -13.61
CA THR A 504 15.82 1.07 -14.78
C THR A 504 16.87 0.29 -15.60
N PRO A 505 16.72 0.19 -16.93
CA PRO A 505 15.77 0.91 -17.79
C PRO A 505 14.44 0.18 -18.08
N ASN A 506 14.21 -1.01 -17.52
CA ASN A 506 13.07 -1.86 -17.84
C ASN A 506 12.18 -2.12 -16.62
N THR A 507 10.98 -1.54 -16.67
CA THR A 507 9.92 -1.83 -15.70
C THR A 507 8.71 -2.38 -16.45
N SER A 508 7.89 -3.17 -15.76
CA SER A 508 6.61 -3.71 -16.28
C SER A 508 5.44 -3.07 -15.56
N VAL A 509 4.29 -3.00 -16.23
CA VAL A 509 3.00 -2.67 -15.61
C VAL A 509 2.23 -3.96 -15.38
N LEU A 510 1.78 -4.16 -14.15
CA LEU A 510 1.16 -5.38 -13.65
C LEU A 510 -0.20 -5.06 -13.04
N VAL A 511 -1.10 -6.04 -13.03
CA VAL A 511 -2.38 -5.96 -12.30
C VAL A 511 -2.55 -7.14 -11.36
N ALA A 512 -2.89 -6.89 -10.10
CA ALA A 512 -3.32 -7.91 -9.17
C ALA A 512 -4.85 -7.87 -9.03
N ALA A 513 -5.51 -9.02 -9.18
CA ALA A 513 -6.94 -9.16 -8.92
C ALA A 513 -7.16 -9.83 -7.56
N VAL A 514 -7.78 -9.12 -6.62
CA VAL A 514 -7.93 -9.57 -5.23
C VAL A 514 -9.39 -9.56 -4.78
N PRO A 515 -9.83 -10.49 -3.92
CA PRO A 515 -11.15 -10.41 -3.32
C PRO A 515 -11.35 -9.09 -2.56
N ALA A 516 -12.50 -8.47 -2.74
CA ALA A 516 -12.93 -7.34 -1.93
C ALA A 516 -13.11 -7.80 -0.47
N PRO A 517 -12.69 -7.00 0.53
CA PRO A 517 -12.86 -7.36 1.92
C PRO A 517 -14.34 -7.56 2.26
N ALA A 518 -14.65 -8.58 3.06
CA ALA A 518 -15.97 -8.80 3.61
C ALA A 518 -15.92 -8.59 5.12
N THR A 519 -16.95 -7.97 5.70
CA THR A 519 -17.20 -8.13 7.13
C THR A 519 -17.40 -9.62 7.38
N GLU A 520 -16.67 -10.22 8.32
CA GLU A 520 -16.93 -11.58 8.76
C GLU A 520 -18.44 -11.73 8.98
N ARG A 521 -19.10 -12.65 8.25
CA ARG A 521 -20.43 -13.08 8.64
C ARG A 521 -20.22 -13.72 10.01
N ARG A 522 -20.66 -13.06 11.07
CA ARG A 522 -20.91 -13.76 12.35
C ARG A 522 -21.71 -15.00 11.99
N GLN A 523 -21.10 -16.18 12.12
CA GLN A 523 -21.86 -17.42 12.15
C GLN A 523 -22.85 -17.23 13.30
N LYS A 524 -24.13 -17.12 12.94
CA LYS A 524 -25.22 -17.11 13.92
C LYS A 524 -25.39 -18.52 14.47
#